data_AF-A0A453BZX4-F1
#
_entry.id   AF-A0A453BZX4-F1
#
_cell.length_a   1.000
_cell.length_b   1.000
_cell.length_c   1.000
_cell.angle_alpha   90.00
_cell.angle_beta   90.00
_cell.angle_gamma   90.00
#
_symmetry.space_group_name_H-M   'P 1'
#
loop_
_entity.id
_entity.type
_entity.pdbx_description
1 polymer ?
#
loop_
_entity_poly.entity_id
_entity_poly.type
_entity_poly.pdbx_seq_one_letter_code
_entity_poly.pdbx_strand_id
1 'polypeptide(L)'
;MNGNRKSNLESWFANISLPFNLYAGYTSVIKSVISAGLYPNVAATLEGVDPGALGGRKPSDVLFGKDRPRWYDGRREVHIHPSSVNHSLKSVQYPFLVFLEKVCFTLA
;
A
#
# COMPACT_ATOMS: atom_id res chain seq x y z
N MET A 1 8.94 36.82 11.86
CA MET A 1 9.78 36.48 10.68
C MET A 1 10.25 35.02 10.78
N ASN A 2 9.44 34.03 10.35
CA ASN A 2 9.88 32.61 10.36
C ASN A 2 9.34 31.77 9.17
N GLY A 3 8.70 32.41 8.18
CA GLY A 3 8.16 31.74 7.01
C GLY A 3 9.18 31.48 5.89
N ASN A 4 10.25 32.28 5.82
CA ASN A 4 11.19 32.28 4.68
C ASN A 4 12.15 31.06 4.68
N ARG A 5 12.48 30.48 5.84
CA ARG A 5 13.37 29.31 5.89
C ARG A 5 12.67 28.02 5.48
N LYS A 6 11.39 27.88 5.87
CA LYS A 6 10.59 26.68 5.55
C LYS A 6 10.29 26.61 4.06
N SER A 7 9.93 27.74 3.43
CA SER A 7 9.75 27.82 1.97
C SER A 7 11.03 27.50 1.20
N ASN A 8 12.19 27.94 1.69
CA ASN A 8 13.47 27.63 1.05
C ASN A 8 13.83 26.15 1.13
N LEU A 9 13.52 25.50 2.24
CA LEU A 9 13.79 24.07 2.41
C LEU A 9 12.86 23.21 1.54
N GLU A 10 11.57 23.53 1.51
CA GLU A 10 10.61 22.86 0.61
C GLU A 10 11.02 23.04 -0.85
N SER A 11 11.42 24.26 -1.25
CA SER A 11 11.93 24.53 -2.61
C SER A 11 13.22 23.77 -2.92
N TRP A 12 14.09 23.58 -1.93
CA TRP A 12 15.32 22.81 -2.08
C TRP A 12 15.01 21.32 -2.24
N PHE A 13 14.14 20.74 -1.40
CA PHE A 13 13.72 19.34 -1.53
C PHE A 13 12.94 19.05 -2.82
N ALA A 14 12.13 19.99 -3.28
CA ALA A 14 11.37 19.84 -4.52
C ALA A 14 12.23 20.03 -5.79
N ASN A 15 13.47 20.50 -5.66
CA ASN A 15 14.32 20.75 -6.83
C ASN A 15 14.83 19.45 -7.44
N ILE A 16 14.22 19.05 -8.55
CA ILE A 16 14.56 17.81 -9.27
C ILE A 16 15.96 17.82 -9.91
N SER A 17 16.60 19.00 -10.05
CA SER A 17 17.95 19.10 -10.60
C SER A 17 19.03 18.71 -9.60
N LEU A 18 18.68 18.52 -8.32
CA LEU A 18 19.65 18.13 -7.30
C LEU A 18 19.99 16.63 -7.43
N PRO A 19 21.24 16.23 -7.17
CA PRO A 19 21.69 14.85 -7.41
C PRO A 19 20.93 13.81 -6.59
N PHE A 20 20.44 14.17 -5.40
CA PHE A 20 19.65 13.26 -4.56
C PHE A 20 18.19 13.10 -5.03
N ASN A 21 17.72 13.93 -5.96
CA ASN A 21 16.38 13.87 -6.55
C ASN A 21 16.38 13.26 -7.96
N LEU A 22 17.52 12.74 -8.44
CA LEU A 22 17.69 12.20 -9.79
C LEU A 22 16.58 11.21 -10.19
N TYR A 23 16.10 10.40 -9.24
CA TYR A 23 15.07 9.39 -9.48
C TYR A 23 13.68 9.75 -8.94
N ALA A 24 13.47 10.99 -8.47
CA ALA A 24 12.21 11.41 -7.84
C ALA A 24 10.99 11.31 -8.77
N GLY A 25 11.20 11.43 -10.09
CA GLY A 25 10.14 11.29 -11.10
C GLY A 25 9.81 9.85 -11.51
N TYR A 26 10.58 8.85 -11.05
CA TYR A 26 10.37 7.45 -11.45
C TYR A 26 9.49 6.74 -10.45
N THR A 27 8.19 6.64 -10.76
CA THR A 27 7.18 6.02 -9.89
C THR A 27 7.57 4.62 -9.41
N SER A 28 8.21 3.81 -10.25
CA SER A 28 8.70 2.47 -9.86
C SER A 28 9.79 2.53 -8.80
N VAL A 29 10.75 3.45 -8.91
CA VAL A 29 11.83 3.64 -7.92
C VAL A 29 11.24 4.08 -6.58
N ILE A 30 10.33 5.06 -6.59
CA ILE A 30 9.68 5.55 -5.37
C ILE A 30 8.86 4.46 -4.71
N LYS A 31 8.05 3.71 -5.48
CA LYS A 31 7.30 2.55 -4.95
C LYS A 31 8.23 1.49 -4.36
N SER A 32 9.36 1.19 -5.00
CA SER A 32 10.34 0.23 -4.48
C SER A 32 10.95 0.66 -3.16
N VAL A 33 11.32 1.94 -3.02
CA VAL A 33 11.86 2.50 -1.76
C VAL A 33 10.82 2.47 -0.65
N ILE A 34 9.58 2.86 -0.94
CA ILE A 34 8.46 2.77 0.03
C ILE A 34 8.24 1.31 0.45
N SER A 35 8.23 0.37 -0.50
CA SER A 35 8.09 -1.06 -0.20
C SER A 35 9.22 -1.56 0.70
N ALA A 36 10.47 -1.14 0.45
CA ALA A 36 11.60 -1.51 1.30
C ALA A 36 11.45 -0.98 2.73
N GLY A 37 10.94 0.25 2.90
CA GLY A 37 10.73 0.86 4.21
C GLY A 37 9.53 0.31 4.99
N LEU A 38 8.52 -0.23 4.29
CA LEU A 38 7.31 -0.77 4.90
C LEU A 38 7.33 -2.30 5.04
N TYR A 39 8.22 -3.01 4.35
CA TYR A 39 8.38 -4.46 4.52
C TYR A 39 8.71 -4.81 5.99
N PRO A 40 8.13 -5.87 6.60
CA PRO A 40 7.31 -6.93 6.00
C PRO A 40 5.79 -6.67 6.00
N ASN A 41 5.34 -5.42 6.18
CA ASN A 41 3.92 -5.09 6.21
C ASN A 41 3.33 -5.09 4.79
N VAL A 42 3.03 -6.29 4.31
CA VAL A 42 2.49 -6.55 2.98
C VAL A 42 1.08 -7.13 3.10
N ALA A 43 0.18 -6.68 2.24
CA ALA A 43 -1.10 -7.31 1.99
C ALA A 43 -1.15 -7.76 0.52
N ALA A 44 -1.66 -8.97 0.26
CA ALA A 44 -1.77 -9.51 -1.08
C ALA A 44 -3.20 -9.90 -1.44
N THR A 45 -3.55 -9.82 -2.72
CA THR A 45 -4.75 -10.47 -3.26
C THR A 45 -4.54 -11.98 -3.33
N LEU A 46 -5.59 -12.75 -3.63
CA LEU A 46 -5.48 -14.20 -3.79
C LEU A 46 -4.41 -14.65 -4.81
N GLU A 47 -4.14 -13.84 -5.84
CA GLU A 47 -3.09 -14.12 -6.83
C GLU A 47 -1.68 -13.97 -6.27
N GLY A 48 -1.50 -13.16 -5.23
CA GLY A 48 -0.20 -12.87 -4.61
C GLY A 48 0.09 -13.68 -3.34
N VAL A 49 -0.87 -14.48 -2.84
CA VAL A 49 -0.69 -15.30 -1.63
C VAL A 49 -0.26 -16.71 -2.02
N ASP A 50 0.76 -17.25 -1.35
CA ASP A 50 1.09 -18.68 -1.42
C ASP A 50 -0.11 -19.50 -0.92
N PRO A 51 -0.69 -20.42 -1.72
CA PRO A 51 -1.78 -21.28 -1.30
C PRO A 51 -1.54 -22.01 0.04
N GLY A 52 -0.28 -22.31 0.38
CA GLY A 52 0.09 -22.94 1.65
C GLY A 52 -0.05 -22.02 2.88
N ALA A 53 0.04 -20.70 2.70
CA ALA A 53 0.00 -19.72 3.79
C ALA A 53 -1.42 -19.48 4.35
N LEU A 54 -2.47 -19.87 3.61
CA LEU A 54 -3.87 -19.70 4.03
C LEU A 54 -4.39 -20.84 4.93
N GLY A 55 -3.51 -21.72 5.42
CA GLY A 55 -3.86 -22.74 6.42
C GLY A 55 -4.92 -23.74 5.96
N GLY A 56 -4.95 -24.07 4.67
CA GLY A 56 -5.90 -25.03 4.09
C GLY A 56 -7.33 -24.53 3.94
N ARG A 57 -7.61 -23.26 4.29
CA ARG A 57 -8.89 -22.63 3.97
C ARG A 57 -8.89 -22.26 2.49
N LYS A 58 -9.56 -23.08 1.67
CA LYS A 58 -9.91 -22.67 0.30
C LYS A 58 -10.68 -21.35 0.40
N PRO A 59 -10.31 -20.31 -0.37
CA PRO A 59 -11.16 -19.13 -0.52
C PRO A 59 -12.54 -19.66 -0.90
N SER A 60 -13.55 -19.36 -0.12
CA SER A 60 -14.91 -19.79 -0.42
C SER A 60 -15.24 -19.30 -1.84
N ASP A 61 -15.47 -20.22 -2.78
CA ASP A 61 -15.98 -19.98 -4.16
C ASP A 61 -17.41 -19.38 -4.17
N VAL A 62 -17.81 -18.74 -3.07
CA VAL A 62 -19.11 -18.13 -2.89
C VAL A 62 -18.99 -16.69 -3.39
N LEU A 63 -19.33 -16.58 -4.68
CA LEU A 63 -19.79 -15.38 -5.38
C LEU A 63 -18.67 -14.41 -5.79
N PHE A 64 -18.31 -14.47 -7.07
CA PHE A 64 -17.73 -13.39 -7.89
C PHE A 64 -18.69 -12.16 -7.96
N GLY A 65 -19.14 -11.66 -6.80
CA GLY A 65 -20.29 -10.76 -6.66
C GLY A 65 -20.08 -9.59 -5.72
N LYS A 66 -18.83 -9.20 -5.42
CA LYS A 66 -18.56 -7.90 -4.80
C LYS A 66 -17.41 -7.22 -5.53
N ASP A 67 -17.68 -6.04 -6.07
CA ASP A 67 -16.87 -5.13 -6.90
C ASP A 67 -15.45 -4.77 -6.40
N ARG A 68 -14.92 -5.42 -5.36
CA ARG A 68 -13.66 -5.04 -4.70
C ARG A 68 -12.74 -6.23 -4.43
N PRO A 69 -11.42 -6.08 -4.65
CA PRO A 69 -10.45 -7.13 -4.35
C PRO A 69 -10.35 -7.36 -2.84
N ARG A 70 -10.26 -8.64 -2.44
CA ARG A 70 -9.96 -9.06 -1.07
C ARG A 70 -8.45 -9.04 -0.85
N TRP A 71 -8.03 -8.65 0.36
CA TRP A 71 -6.63 -8.53 0.74
C TRP A 71 -6.32 -9.40 1.95
N TYR A 72 -5.11 -9.95 1.99
CA TYR A 72 -4.65 -10.83 3.05
C TYR A 72 -3.29 -10.38 3.56
N ASP A 73 -3.13 -10.26 4.87
CA ASP A 73 -1.86 -9.89 5.51
C ASP A 73 -0.93 -11.10 5.77
N GLY A 74 -1.17 -12.21 5.07
CA GLY A 74 -0.51 -13.50 5.29
C GLY A 74 -1.11 -14.35 6.40
N ARG A 75 -2.06 -13.84 7.20
CA ARG A 75 -2.76 -14.62 8.24
C ARG A 75 -4.27 -14.53 8.12
N ARG A 76 -4.79 -13.33 7.89
CA ARG A 76 -6.23 -13.03 7.86
C ARG A 76 -6.59 -12.09 6.73
N GLU A 77 -7.87 -12.11 6.39
CA GLU A 77 -8.45 -11.11 5.50
C GLU A 77 -8.41 -9.72 6.16
N VAL A 78 -8.00 -8.72 5.39
CA VAL A 78 -7.91 -7.33 5.79
C VAL A 78 -8.59 -6.45 4.74
N HIS A 79 -8.99 -5.24 5.15
CA HIS A 79 -9.70 -4.30 4.30
C HIS A 79 -8.97 -2.96 4.29
N ILE A 80 -9.01 -2.27 3.15
CA ILE A 80 -8.46 -0.91 3.03
C ILE A 80 -9.39 0.05 3.77
N HIS A 81 -8.84 0.80 4.73
CA HIS A 81 -9.59 1.77 5.53
C HIS A 81 -10.26 2.85 4.65
N PRO A 82 -11.51 3.28 4.96
CA PRO A 82 -12.25 4.26 4.14
C PRO A 82 -11.55 5.60 3.91
N SER A 83 -10.65 6.02 4.80
CA SER A 83 -9.87 7.26 4.63
C SER A 83 -8.74 7.14 3.60
N SER A 84 -8.39 5.93 3.19
CA SER A 84 -7.34 5.72 2.19
C SER A 84 -7.87 6.04 0.79
N VAL A 85 -7.04 6.71 -0.01
CA VAL A 85 -7.31 6.94 -1.45
C VAL A 85 -7.52 5.64 -2.24
N ASN A 86 -7.06 4.52 -1.71
CA ASN A 86 -7.18 3.20 -2.32
C ASN A 86 -8.47 2.45 -1.94
N HIS A 87 -9.34 3.00 -1.08
CA HIS A 87 -10.53 2.31 -0.58
C HIS A 87 -11.55 1.97 -1.69
N SER A 88 -11.65 2.82 -2.71
CA SER A 88 -12.59 2.67 -3.83
C SER A 88 -12.01 1.93 -5.03
N LEU A 89 -10.78 1.38 -4.93
CA LEU A 89 -10.18 0.61 -6.02
C LEU A 89 -11.00 -0.65 -6.31
N LYS A 90 -11.43 -0.79 -7.56
CA LYS A 90 -12.17 -1.97 -8.06
C LYS A 90 -11.25 -3.01 -8.70
N SER A 91 -10.14 -2.56 -9.29
CA SER A 91 -9.12 -3.41 -9.87
C SER A 91 -7.73 -2.91 -9.48
N VAL A 92 -6.77 -3.84 -9.42
CA VAL A 92 -5.37 -3.54 -9.13
C VAL A 92 -4.49 -4.15 -10.21
N GLN A 93 -3.47 -3.40 -10.63
CA GLN A 93 -2.49 -3.87 -11.61
C GLN A 93 -1.53 -4.91 -11.01
N TYR A 94 -1.26 -4.80 -9.71
CA TYR A 94 -0.34 -5.67 -8.98
C TYR A 94 -1.06 -6.31 -7.80
N PRO A 95 -0.79 -7.57 -7.48
CA PRO A 95 -1.49 -8.29 -6.42
C PRO A 95 -0.96 -7.99 -5.02
N PHE A 96 -0.17 -6.92 -4.85
CA PHE A 96 0.49 -6.57 -3.58
C PHE A 96 0.29 -5.10 -3.22
N LEU A 97 0.11 -4.86 -1.91
CA LEU A 97 0.14 -3.55 -1.27
C LEU A 97 1.08 -3.60 -0.07
N VAL A 98 1.70 -2.47 0.23
CA VAL A 98 2.42 -2.25 1.49
C VAL A 98 1.66 -1.24 2.33
N PHE A 99 1.72 -1.38 3.65
CA PHE A 99 1.01 -0.50 4.57
C PHE A 99 1.87 -0.11 5.77
N LEU A 100 1.65 1.09 6.28
CA LEU A 100 2.31 1.57 7.51
C LEU A 100 1.55 1.12 8.75
N GLU A 101 0.23 1.30 8.75
CA GLU A 101 -0.62 1.05 9.91
C GLU A 101 -1.73 0.04 9.59
N LYS A 102 -2.01 -0.85 10.56
CA LYS A 102 -3.13 -1.77 10.53
C LYS A 102 -3.91 -1.64 11.83
N VAL A 103 -5.16 -1.20 11.73
CA VAL A 103 -6.06 -1.02 12.86
C VAL A 103 -7.05 -2.19 12.96
N CYS A 104 -7.45 -2.54 14.18
CA CYS A 104 -8.46 -3.55 14.46
C CYS A 104 -9.64 -2.88 15.14
N PHE A 105 -10.79 -2.87 14.46
CA PHE A 105 -12.04 -2.42 15.07
C PHE A 105 -12.84 -3.65 15.47
N THR A 106 -13.02 -3.84 16.77
CA THR A 106 -14.01 -4.79 17.30
C THR A 106 -15.29 -3.99 17.50
N LEU A 107 -16.38 -4.35 16.79
CA LEU A 107 -17.70 -3.86 17.17
C LEU A 107 -18.01 -4.46 18.54
N ALA A 108 -18.17 -3.61 19.55
CA ALA A 108 -18.61 -3.98 20.89
C ALA A 108 -20.09 -4.35 20.90
#